data_AF-A0A7K9ZNL3-F1
#
_entry.id   AF-A0A7K9ZNL3-F1
#
_cell.length_a   1.000
_cell.length_b   1.000
_cell.length_c   1.000
_cell.angle_alpha   90.00
_cell.angle_beta   90.00
_cell.angle_gamma   90.00
#
_symmetry.space_group_name_H-M   'P 1'
#
loop_
_entity.id
_entity.type
_entity.pdbx_description
1 polymer ?
#
loop_
_entity_poly.entity_id
_entity_poly.type
_entity_poly.pdbx_seq_one_letter_code
_entity_poly.pdbx_strand_id
1 'polypeptide(L)' 'PYVVVSNHQSSLDLLGMMEVLPDRCVPIAKRELLYMGAVGVACWLGGIIFIDRKRTHDAISVMAEAAHTMLSQDV' A
#
# COMPACT_ATOMS: atom_id res chain seq x y z
N PRO A 1 -16.59 -3.05 1.21
CA PRO A 1 -15.21 -2.58 0.93
C PRO A 1 -15.16 -1.29 0.07
N TYR A 2 -14.08 -0.50 0.14
CA TYR A 2 -13.87 0.67 -0.73
C TYR A 2 -12.38 0.92 -1.00
N VAL A 3 -12.07 1.70 -2.04
CA VAL A 3 -10.71 2.09 -2.42
C VAL A 3 -10.58 3.60 -2.27
N VAL A 4 -9.60 4.04 -1.48
CA VAL A 4 -9.27 5.46 -1.33
C VAL A 4 -8.33 5.88 -2.47
N VAL A 5 -8.77 6.83 -3.28
CA VAL A 5 -7.97 7.40 -4.37
C VAL A 5 -7.68 8.85 -4.04
N SER A 6 -6.40 9.19 -3.90
CA SER A 6 -5.93 10.55 -3.64
C SER A 6 -4.78 10.90 -4.57
N ASN A 7 -4.61 12.19 -4.83
CA ASN A 7 -3.36 12.69 -5.37
C ASN A 7 -2.23 12.46 -4.34
N HIS A 8 -1.02 12.16 -4.82
CA HIS A 8 0.18 11.98 -4.01
C HIS A 8 1.32 12.75 -4.68
N GLN A 9 1.49 14.00 -4.28
CA GLN A 9 2.40 14.97 -4.90
C GLN A 9 3.79 14.97 -4.24
N SER A 10 3.86 14.58 -2.96
CA SER A 10 5.09 14.56 -2.18
C SER A 10 5.16 13.34 -1.27
N SER A 11 6.36 12.88 -0.95
CA SER A 11 6.56 11.85 0.08
C SER A 11 6.08 12.30 1.47
N LEU A 12 5.99 13.61 1.71
CA LEU A 12 5.45 14.16 2.96
C LEU A 12 3.97 13.82 3.11
N ASP A 13 3.21 13.70 2.01
CA ASP A 13 1.79 13.35 2.07
C ASP A 13 1.58 11.98 2.76
N LEU A 14 2.57 11.09 2.72
CA LEU A 14 2.51 9.80 3.42
C LEU A 14 2.35 9.99 4.93
N LEU A 15 3.04 10.97 5.53
CA LEU A 15 2.93 11.25 6.96
C LEU A 15 1.53 11.74 7.34
N GLY A 16 0.93 12.60 6.51
CA GLY A 16 -0.45 13.07 6.71
C GLY A 16 -1.49 11.97 6.44
N MET A 17 -1.27 11.12 5.45
CA MET A 17 -2.16 10.00 5.16
C MET A 17 -2.23 9.00 6.34
N MET A 18 -1.16 8.80 7.10
CA MET A 18 -1.19 7.92 8.28
C MET A 18 -2.19 8.38 9.36
N GLU A 19 -2.52 9.67 9.42
CA GLU A 19 -3.51 10.22 10.36
C GLU A 19 -4.93 10.27 9.77
N VAL A 20 -5.05 10.43 8.46
CA VAL A 20 -6.34 10.63 7.76
C VAL A 20 -6.94 9.31 7.26
N LEU A 21 -6.12 8.28 7.03
CA LEU A 21 -6.60 7.01 6.52
C LEU A 21 -7.52 6.31 7.53
N PRO A 22 -8.61 5.70 7.07
CA PRO A 22 -9.56 5.02 7.94
C PRO A 22 -8.97 3.74 8.55
N ASP A 23 -9.54 3.31 9.68
CA ASP A 23 -9.15 2.07 10.33
C ASP A 23 -9.22 0.88 9.37
N ARG A 24 -8.20 0.01 9.42
CA ARG A 24 -8.03 -1.17 8.55
C ARG A 24 -7.84 -0.83 7.06
N CYS A 25 -7.38 0.38 6.74
CA CYS A 25 -6.88 0.68 5.40
C CYS A 25 -5.45 0.17 5.22
N VAL A 26 -5.19 -0.51 4.10
CA VAL A 26 -3.85 -1.00 3.74
C VAL A 26 -3.34 -0.24 2.52
N PRO A 27 -2.26 0.57 2.63
CA PRO A 27 -1.70 1.26 1.48
C PRO A 27 -0.82 0.33 0.62
N ILE A 28 -0.70 0.67 -0.66
CA ILE A 28 0.16 -0.01 -1.63
C ILE A 28 1.34 0.90 -1.97
N ALA A 29 2.56 0.39 -1.86
CA ALA A 29 3.81 1.14 -1.97
C ALA A 29 4.79 0.51 -2.96
N LYS A 30 5.79 1.28 -3.43
CA LYS A 30 6.82 0.78 -4.35
C LYS A 30 7.80 -0.15 -3.62
N ARG A 31 8.26 -1.23 -4.25
CA ARG A 31 9.22 -2.18 -3.66
C ARG A 31 10.50 -1.51 -3.17
N GLU A 32 10.96 -0.46 -3.85
CA GLU A 32 12.17 0.28 -3.46
C GLU A 32 12.07 0.90 -2.05
N LEU A 33 10.86 1.20 -1.57
CA LEU A 33 10.64 1.81 -0.25
C LEU A 33 10.96 0.85 0.89
N LEU A 34 10.90 -0.47 0.67
CA LEU A 34 11.32 -1.47 1.64
C LEU A 34 12.80 -1.31 2.04
N TYR A 35 13.62 -0.78 1.15
CA TYR A 35 15.07 -0.63 1.34
C TYR A 35 15.47 0.73 1.91
N MET A 36 14.53 1.61 2.26
CA MET A 36 14.82 2.92 2.87
C MET A 36 15.19 2.84 4.37
N GLY A 37 15.85 1.76 4.79
CA GLY A 37 16.28 1.55 6.16
C GLY A 37 15.11 1.47 7.15
N ALA A 38 15.16 2.28 8.21
CA ALA A 38 14.15 2.28 9.28
C ALA A 38 12.72 2.53 8.78
N VAL A 39 12.55 3.41 7.78
CA VAL A 39 11.24 3.69 7.18
C VAL A 39 10.69 2.44 6.49
N GLY A 40 11.51 1.73 5.73
CA GLY A 40 11.10 0.51 5.04
C GLY A 40 10.64 -0.59 6.02
N VAL A 41 11.37 -0.77 7.12
CA VAL A 41 11.00 -1.70 8.19
C VAL A 41 9.69 -1.28 8.87
N ALA A 42 9.52 0.00 9.18
CA ALA A 42 8.28 0.50 9.79
C ALA A 42 7.07 0.28 8.86
N CYS A 43 7.21 0.58 7.57
CA CYS A 43 6.18 0.31 6.57
C CYS A 43 5.87 -1.19 6.44
N TRP A 44 6.88 -2.06 6.48
CA TRP A 44 6.67 -3.51 6.43
C TRP A 44 5.93 -4.04 7.65
N LEU A 45 6.30 -3.59 8.85
CA LEU A 45 5.58 -3.95 10.08
C LEU A 45 4.16 -3.37 10.13
N GLY A 46 3.93 -2.22 9.49
CA GLY A 46 2.61 -1.60 9.34
C GLY A 46 1.68 -2.30 8.35
N GLY A 47 2.10 -3.41 7.72
CA GLY A 47 1.25 -4.19 6.81
C GLY A 47 1.12 -3.59 5.41
N ILE A 48 2.00 -2.66 5.02
CA ILE A 48 1.99 -2.04 3.69
C ILE A 48 2.31 -3.09 2.62
N ILE A 49 1.52 -3.12 1.54
CA ILE A 49 1.73 -4.02 0.41
C ILE A 49 2.73 -3.38 -0.54
N PHE A 50 3.86 -4.05 -0.80
CA PHE A 50 4.89 -3.55 -1.70
C PHE A 50 4.77 -4.20 -3.08
N ILE A 51 4.77 -3.38 -4.14
CA ILE A 51 4.73 -3.84 -5.54
C ILE A 51 5.99 -3.46 -6.31
N ASP A 52 6.47 -4.39 -7.15
CA ASP A 52 7.55 -4.12 -8.10
C ASP A 52 6.98 -3.58 -9.41
N ARG A 53 7.00 -2.24 -9.57
CA ARG A 53 6.47 -1.60 -10.78
C ARG A 53 7.30 -1.85 -12.03
N LYS A 54 8.52 -2.40 -11.92
CA LYS A 54 9.32 -2.84 -13.08
C LYS A 54 8.82 -4.19 -13.61
N ARG A 55 8.16 -4.98 -12.77
CA ARG A 55 7.53 -6.26 -13.13
C ARG A 55 6.01 -6.09 -13.14
N THR A 56 5.50 -5.37 -14.14
CA THR A 56 4.09 -4.95 -14.22
C THR A 56 3.11 -6.11 -14.08
N HIS A 57 3.36 -7.25 -14.71
CA HIS A 57 2.49 -8.42 -14.60
C HIS A 57 2.35 -8.90 -13.15
N ASP A 58 3.47 -8.98 -12.42
CA ASP A 58 3.47 -9.41 -11.03
C ASP A 58 2.83 -8.36 -10.13
N ALA A 59 3.08 -7.07 -10.37
CA ALA A 59 2.42 -5.99 -9.65
C ALA A 59 0.89 -6.03 -9.83
N ILE A 60 0.41 -6.29 -11.06
CA ILE A 60 -1.02 -6.46 -11.34
C ILE A 60 -1.57 -7.69 -10.61
N SER A 61 -0.86 -8.81 -10.63
CA SER A 61 -1.27 -10.03 -9.90
C SER A 61 -1.38 -9.79 -8.39
N VAL A 62 -0.42 -9.08 -7.78
CA VAL A 62 -0.47 -8.72 -6.36
C VAL A 62 -1.66 -7.79 -6.06
N MET A 63 -1.92 -6.80 -6.94
CA MET A 63 -3.08 -5.92 -6.77
C MET A 63 -4.42 -6.66 -6.93
N ALA A 64 -4.48 -7.65 -7.83
CA ALA A 64 -5.67 -8.48 -8.02
C ALA A 64 -5.93 -9.37 -6.79
N GLU A 65 -4.88 -9.94 -6.19
CA GLU A 65 -4.99 -10.70 -4.94
C GLU A 65 -5.46 -9.83 -3.77
N ALA A 66 -4.94 -8.60 -3.67
CA ALA A 66 -5.39 -7.62 -2.68
C ALA A 66 -6.89 -7.31 -2.87
N ALA A 67 -7.34 -7.10 -4.11
CA ALA A 67 -8.75 -6.88 -4.42
C ALA A 67 -9.62 -8.10 -4.08
N HIS A 68 -9.16 -9.32 -4.38
CA HIS A 68 -9.86 -10.55 -3.99
C HIS A 68 -10.00 -10.68 -2.48
N THR A 69 -8.94 -10.36 -1.73
CA THR A 69 -8.95 -10.36 -0.26
C THR A 69 -9.93 -9.34 0.29
N MET A 70 -9.96 -8.12 -0.27
CA MET A 70 -10.91 -7.09 0.13
C MET A 70 -12.37 -7.51 -0.09
N LEU A 71 -12.66 -8.30 -1.12
CA LEU A 71 -14.01 -8.79 -1.43
C LEU A 71 -14.40 -10.00 -0.57
N SER A 72 -13.45 -10.88 -0.24
CA SER A 72 -13.71 -12.09 0.55
C SER A 72 -13.83 -11.82 2.05
N GLN A 73 -13.16 -10.78 2.55
CA GLN A 73 -13.21 -10.36 3.96
C GLN A 73 -14.38 -9.42 4.27
N ASP A 74 -15.18 -9.03 3.27
CA ASP A 74 -16.37 -8.18 3.42
C ASP A 74 -17.64 -8.99 3.74
N VAL A 75 -17.48 -10.21 4.25
CA VAL A 75 -18.55 -11.15 4.69
C VAL A 75 -18.77 -11.05 6.19
#